data_AF-B7P6P2-F1
#
_entry.id   AF-B7P6P2-F1
#
_cell.length_a   1.000
_cell.length_b   1.000
_cell.length_c   1.000
_cell.angle_alpha   90.00
_cell.angle_beta   90.00
_cell.angle_gamma   90.00
#
_symmetry.space_group_name_H-M   'P 1'
#
loop_
_entity.id
_entity.type
_entity.pdbx_description
1 polymer ?
#
loop_
_entity_poly.entity_id
_entity_poly.type
_entity_poly.pdbx_seq_one_letter_code
_entity_poly.pdbx_strand_id
1 'polypeptide(L)'
;VPPNTGRNMLGVLDETQSLEYGEVFVQFTEHQLDDGSCEDDPKVPTTKILVGAVLVTKCPCLHPGDVRKFAAVDIPGLHHVKDCIVFPAKGPRPHPNEMAGSDLDGDEYIVIWEKDLLFPGNNQPAMVFCDHSSVVPSDDSLEDGMVKFICNYIKNDNVGILSNAHL
;
A
#
# COMPACT_ATOMS: atom_id res chain seq x y z
N VAL A 1 5.72 14.99 -4.45
CA VAL A 1 6.42 14.74 -3.17
C VAL A 1 7.91 14.80 -3.46
N PRO A 2 8.71 15.57 -2.70
CA PRO A 2 10.16 15.57 -2.84
C PRO A 2 10.74 14.14 -2.76
N PRO A 3 11.78 13.80 -3.53
CA PRO A 3 12.37 12.46 -3.49
C PRO A 3 12.89 12.03 -2.12
N ASN A 4 13.11 12.96 -1.17
CA ASN A 4 13.63 12.64 0.16
C ASN A 4 12.54 12.50 1.23
N THR A 5 11.28 12.74 0.87
CA THR A 5 10.15 12.74 1.81
C THR A 5 8.98 11.86 1.38
N GLY A 6 9.22 10.98 0.41
CA GLY A 6 8.33 9.87 0.09
C GLY A 6 9.01 8.74 -0.69
N ARG A 7 8.39 7.57 -0.65
CA ARG A 7 8.82 6.33 -1.32
C ARG A 7 7.60 5.54 -1.77
N ASN A 8 7.76 4.77 -2.83
CA ASN A 8 6.87 3.66 -3.15
C ASN A 8 7.54 2.38 -2.63
N MET A 9 6.81 1.57 -1.86
CA MET A 9 7.35 0.41 -1.14
C MET A 9 6.39 -0.76 -1.21
N LEU A 10 6.92 -1.99 -1.24
CA LEU A 10 6.09 -3.18 -1.09
C LEU A 10 5.50 -3.27 0.33
N GLY A 11 4.24 -3.69 0.42
CA GLY A 11 3.61 -4.01 1.70
C GLY A 11 3.98 -5.39 2.19
N VAL A 12 4.27 -5.51 3.48
CA VAL A 12 4.46 -6.81 4.15
C VAL A 12 3.74 -6.84 5.51
N LEU A 13 3.50 -8.04 6.03
CA LEU A 13 2.85 -8.25 7.32
C LEU A 13 3.90 -8.36 8.44
N ASP A 14 3.60 -7.79 9.61
CA ASP A 14 4.35 -8.07 10.83
C ASP A 14 4.01 -9.45 11.39
N GLU A 15 4.82 -10.44 11.03
CA GLU A 15 4.71 -11.81 11.56
C GLU A 15 5.08 -11.92 13.04
N THR A 16 5.79 -10.92 13.61
CA THR A 16 6.19 -10.90 15.03
C THR A 16 5.07 -10.41 15.95
N GLN A 17 4.03 -9.79 15.38
CA GLN A 17 2.90 -9.18 16.11
C GLN A 17 3.33 -8.09 17.11
N SER A 18 4.44 -7.41 16.82
CA SER A 18 4.97 -6.33 17.64
C SER A 18 4.23 -5.01 17.41
N LEU A 19 3.89 -4.69 16.15
CA LEU A 19 3.21 -3.44 15.76
C LEU A 19 1.75 -3.41 16.20
N GLU A 20 1.33 -2.34 16.88
CA GLU A 20 -0.07 -2.10 17.23
C GLU A 20 -0.88 -1.55 16.04
N TYR A 21 -2.20 -1.64 16.14
CA TYR A 21 -3.09 -1.06 15.13
C TYR A 21 -2.93 0.47 15.08
N GLY A 22 -2.67 1.00 13.88
CA GLY A 22 -2.32 2.40 13.64
C GLY A 22 -0.81 2.65 13.54
N GLU A 23 0.02 1.65 13.84
CA GLU A 23 1.47 1.70 13.71
C GLU A 23 1.94 1.00 12.44
N VAL A 24 3.07 1.44 11.90
CA VAL A 24 3.78 0.79 10.79
C VAL A 24 5.28 0.81 11.08
N PHE A 25 6.02 -0.15 10.51
CA PHE A 25 7.48 -0.08 10.48
C PHE A 25 7.93 0.23 9.06
N VAL A 26 8.84 1.19 8.93
CA VAL A 26 9.38 1.60 7.63
C VAL A 26 10.88 1.82 7.78
N GLN A 27 11.65 1.05 7.01
CA GLN A 27 13.09 1.21 6.87
C GLN A 27 13.42 1.24 5.39
N PHE A 28 14.21 2.23 4.96
CA PHE A 28 14.55 2.41 3.55
C PHE A 28 16.01 2.73 3.34
N THR A 29 16.51 2.40 2.17
CA THR A 29 17.85 2.74 1.71
C THR A 29 17.92 4.23 1.35
N GLU A 30 18.87 4.96 1.94
CA GLU A 30 19.13 6.35 1.57
C GLU A 30 19.91 6.39 0.26
N HIS A 31 19.34 7.08 -0.74
CA HIS A 31 20.09 7.43 -1.94
C HIS A 31 20.99 8.62 -1.59
N GLN A 32 22.31 8.41 -1.59
CA GLN A 32 23.24 9.52 -1.56
C GLN A 32 23.05 10.29 -2.88
N LEU A 33 22.51 11.51 -2.77
CA LEU A 33 22.56 12.44 -3.88
C LEU A 33 24.04 12.76 -4.08
N ASP A 34 24.58 12.34 -5.21
CA ASP A 34 25.98 12.52 -5.59
C ASP A 34 26.35 14.00 -5.44
N ASP A 35 27.09 14.34 -4.38
CA ASP A 35 27.51 15.70 -4.06
C ASP A 35 28.81 16.09 -4.79
N GLY A 36 29.26 15.26 -5.73
CA GLY A 36 30.49 15.46 -6.49
C GLY A 36 31.76 15.18 -5.69
N SER A 37 31.65 14.60 -4.49
CA SER A 37 32.81 14.12 -3.76
C SER A 37 33.31 12.79 -4.34
N CYS A 38 34.53 12.82 -4.88
CA CYS A 38 35.26 11.66 -5.36
C CYS A 38 35.72 10.79 -4.18
N GLU A 39 34.85 9.93 -3.68
CA GLU A 39 35.21 8.88 -2.73
C GLU A 39 35.04 7.51 -3.39
N ASP A 40 36.16 6.89 -3.79
CA ASP A 40 36.29 5.58 -4.46
C ASP A 40 36.03 4.37 -3.52
N ASP A 41 35.46 4.57 -2.33
CA ASP A 41 35.11 3.46 -1.43
C ASP A 41 33.68 2.96 -1.72
N PRO A 42 33.44 1.64 -1.81
CA PRO A 42 32.09 1.09 -1.91
C PRO A 42 31.33 1.39 -0.62
N LYS A 43 30.65 2.54 -0.57
CA LYS A 43 29.80 2.93 0.56
C LYS A 43 28.68 1.92 0.70
N VAL A 44 28.69 1.19 1.81
CA VAL A 44 27.60 0.29 2.21
C VAL A 44 26.30 1.11 2.17
N PRO A 45 25.24 0.63 1.48
CA PRO A 45 23.97 1.35 1.41
C PRO A 45 23.47 1.59 2.83
N THR A 46 23.41 2.86 3.21
CA THR A 46 22.98 3.26 4.54
C THR A 46 21.46 3.19 4.58
N THR A 47 20.91 2.40 5.49
CA THR A 47 19.47 2.32 5.69
C THR A 47 19.05 3.22 6.83
N LYS A 48 17.89 3.85 6.69
CA LYS A 48 17.29 4.71 7.70
C LYS A 48 15.94 4.17 8.12
N ILE A 49 15.71 4.16 9.42
CA ILE A 49 14.42 3.84 10.03
C ILE A 49 13.63 5.13 10.14
N LEU A 50 12.40 5.11 9.65
CA LEU A 50 11.47 6.23 9.71
C LEU A 50 10.69 6.17 11.03
N VAL A 51 10.62 7.31 11.73
CA VAL A 51 9.84 7.44 12.97
C VAL A 51 8.98 8.70 12.89
N GLY A 52 7.72 8.60 13.32
CA GLY A 52 6.78 9.71 13.37
C GLY A 52 5.57 9.51 12.45
N ALA A 53 4.78 10.58 12.27
CA ALA A 53 3.57 10.50 11.47
C ALA A 53 3.90 10.33 9.98
N VAL A 54 3.25 9.37 9.33
CA VAL A 54 3.37 9.10 7.91
C VAL A 54 1.99 9.05 7.27
N LEU A 55 1.93 9.48 6.01
CA LEU A 55 0.79 9.29 5.13
C LEU A 55 1.07 8.07 4.25
N VAL A 56 0.11 7.18 4.12
CA VAL A 56 0.20 5.98 3.30
C VAL A 56 -1.05 5.91 2.42
N THR A 57 -0.85 5.61 1.15
CA THR A 57 -1.93 5.40 0.19
C THR A 57 -1.51 4.36 -0.84
N LYS A 58 -2.49 3.74 -1.48
CA LYS A 58 -2.30 2.93 -2.68
C LYS A 58 -2.90 3.64 -3.89
N CYS A 59 -2.34 3.39 -5.07
CA CYS A 59 -2.91 3.81 -6.34
C CYS A 59 -3.71 2.67 -6.99
N PRO A 60 -4.90 2.93 -7.54
CA PRO A 60 -5.63 4.19 -7.53
C PRO A 60 -6.26 4.51 -6.15
N CYS A 61 -6.39 5.80 -5.84
CA CYS A 61 -7.00 6.31 -4.62
C CYS A 61 -8.25 7.13 -4.98
N LEU A 62 -9.44 6.64 -4.65
CA LEU A 62 -10.73 7.23 -5.08
C LEU A 62 -11.57 7.72 -3.90
N HIS A 63 -11.51 7.01 -2.77
CA HIS A 63 -12.24 7.37 -1.57
C HIS A 63 -11.36 8.19 -0.62
N PRO A 64 -11.89 9.19 0.11
CA PRO A 64 -11.10 9.94 1.10
C PRO A 64 -10.46 9.06 2.19
N GLY A 65 -11.06 7.90 2.47
CA GLY A 65 -10.54 6.89 3.38
C GLY A 65 -9.38 6.06 2.84
N ASP A 66 -9.08 6.13 1.53
CA ASP A 66 -7.96 5.39 0.91
C ASP A 66 -6.59 5.98 1.26
N VAL A 67 -6.57 7.23 1.73
CA VAL A 67 -5.38 7.88 2.27
C VAL A 67 -5.41 7.76 3.79
N ARG A 68 -4.41 7.08 4.35
CA ARG A 68 -4.32 6.77 5.78
C ARG A 68 -3.11 7.45 6.40
N LYS A 69 -3.27 7.91 7.63
CA LYS A 69 -2.20 8.40 8.47
C LYS A 69 -1.87 7.34 9.52
N PHE A 70 -0.61 6.99 9.63
CA PHE A 70 -0.09 6.01 10.59
C PHE A 70 1.07 6.59 11.39
N ALA A 71 1.42 5.92 12.48
CA ALA A 71 2.63 6.19 13.24
C ALA A 71 3.74 5.22 12.81
N ALA A 72 4.78 5.72 12.15
CA ALA A 72 6.00 4.95 11.93
C ALA A 72 6.75 4.82 13.26
N VAL A 73 7.04 3.59 13.67
CA VAL A 73 7.70 3.27 14.94
C VAL A 73 8.92 2.39 14.72
N ASP A 74 9.90 2.52 15.60
CA ASP A 74 11.13 1.72 15.55
C ASP A 74 10.95 0.42 16.36
N ILE A 75 10.98 -0.73 15.67
CA ILE A 75 10.88 -2.06 16.27
C ILE A 75 12.16 -2.84 15.94
N PRO A 76 13.05 -3.11 16.93
CA PRO A 76 14.30 -3.85 16.70
C PRO A 76 14.11 -5.22 16.03
N GLY A 77 13.00 -5.91 16.33
CA GLY A 77 12.66 -7.19 15.70
C GLY A 77 12.43 -7.11 14.19
N LEU A 78 12.13 -5.92 13.64
CA LEU A 78 11.80 -5.70 12.24
C LEU A 78 12.95 -5.07 11.42
N HIS A 79 14.11 -4.79 12.01
CA HIS A 79 15.27 -4.15 11.34
C HIS A 79 15.85 -4.95 10.16
N HIS A 80 15.48 -6.22 10.05
CA HIS A 80 15.86 -7.08 8.94
C HIS A 80 15.04 -6.78 7.67
N VAL A 81 13.86 -6.19 7.82
CA VAL A 81 12.98 -5.79 6.71
C VAL A 81 13.42 -4.42 6.21
N LYS A 82 13.76 -4.33 4.93
CA LYS A 82 14.30 -3.13 4.28
C LYS A 82 13.54 -2.85 2.99
N ASP A 83 13.35 -1.57 2.69
CA ASP A 83 12.67 -1.08 1.49
C ASP A 83 11.21 -1.57 1.34
N CYS A 84 10.59 -1.93 2.47
CA CYS A 84 9.19 -2.31 2.58
C CYS A 84 8.50 -1.50 3.69
N ILE A 85 7.18 -1.39 3.60
CA ILE A 85 6.33 -0.97 4.71
C ILE A 85 5.73 -2.20 5.38
N VAL A 86 5.91 -2.31 6.69
CA VAL A 86 5.37 -3.41 7.50
C VAL A 86 4.09 -2.94 8.16
N PHE A 87 3.01 -3.68 7.93
CA PHE A 87 1.70 -3.45 8.53
C PHE A 87 1.47 -4.37 9.73
N PRO A 88 0.68 -3.94 10.73
CA PRO A 88 0.41 -4.72 11.91
C PRO A 88 -0.51 -5.90 11.58
N ALA A 89 -0.24 -7.05 12.20
CA ALA A 89 -1.15 -8.20 12.18
C ALA A 89 -2.35 -8.04 13.14
N LYS A 90 -2.32 -7.01 13.98
CA LYS A 90 -3.33 -6.71 15.01
C LYS A 90 -4.30 -5.64 14.54
N GLY A 91 -5.56 -5.75 14.94
CA GLY A 91 -6.56 -4.70 14.75
C GLY A 91 -7.90 -5.19 14.20
N PRO A 92 -8.90 -4.29 14.12
CA PRO A 92 -10.25 -4.62 13.68
C PRO A 92 -10.37 -4.84 12.16
N ARG A 93 -9.45 -4.31 11.37
CA ARG A 93 -9.42 -4.41 9.91
C ARG A 93 -7.97 -4.32 9.43
N PRO A 94 -7.52 -5.10 8.44
CA PRO A 94 -6.18 -4.94 7.89
C PRO A 94 -5.98 -3.55 7.28
N HIS A 95 -4.91 -2.84 7.63
CA HIS A 95 -4.59 -1.54 7.04
C HIS A 95 -4.48 -1.52 5.51
N PRO A 96 -3.85 -2.53 4.86
CA PRO A 96 -3.98 -2.74 3.42
C PRO A 96 -5.41 -2.59 2.90
N ASN A 97 -6.33 -3.34 3.49
CA ASN A 97 -7.72 -3.39 3.05
C ASN A 97 -8.48 -2.07 3.28
N GLU A 98 -7.99 -1.20 4.16
CA GLU A 98 -8.53 0.15 4.36
C GLU A 98 -8.22 1.09 3.19
N MET A 99 -7.22 0.76 2.38
CA MET A 99 -6.74 1.56 1.25
C MET A 99 -7.14 0.90 -0.07
N ALA A 100 -8.24 1.35 -0.69
CA ALA A 100 -8.73 0.85 -1.97
C ALA A 100 -8.93 -0.69 -2.04
N GLY A 101 -9.15 -1.35 -0.89
CA GLY A 101 -9.35 -2.80 -0.81
C GLY A 101 -8.09 -3.62 -1.07
N SER A 102 -6.91 -3.03 -0.89
CA SER A 102 -5.60 -3.67 -1.08
C SER A 102 -5.38 -4.90 -0.19
N ASP A 103 -4.38 -5.69 -0.56
CA ASP A 103 -3.82 -6.75 0.25
C ASP A 103 -2.28 -6.74 0.20
N LEU A 104 -1.65 -7.88 0.45
CA LEU A 104 -0.19 -8.04 0.57
C LEU A 104 0.34 -9.12 -0.39
N ASP A 105 -0.26 -9.27 -1.57
CA ASP A 105 0.15 -10.25 -2.58
C ASP A 105 1.20 -9.73 -3.59
N GLY A 106 1.65 -8.49 -3.41
CA GLY A 106 2.52 -7.76 -4.34
C GLY A 106 2.21 -6.27 -4.44
N ASP A 107 1.16 -5.81 -3.77
CA ASP A 107 0.76 -4.40 -3.73
C ASP A 107 1.87 -3.47 -3.20
N GLU A 108 2.02 -2.34 -3.87
CA GLU A 108 2.92 -1.25 -3.49
C GLU A 108 2.14 -0.08 -2.88
N TYR A 109 2.77 0.56 -1.89
CA TYR A 109 2.22 1.65 -1.11
C TYR A 109 3.12 2.88 -1.20
N ILE A 110 2.49 4.02 -1.42
CA ILE A 110 3.15 5.31 -1.39
C ILE A 110 3.17 5.78 0.06
N VAL A 111 4.38 5.82 0.65
CA VAL A 111 4.65 6.31 2.00
C VAL A 111 5.24 7.71 1.91
N ILE A 112 4.63 8.68 2.58
CA ILE A 112 5.02 10.09 2.56
C ILE A 112 5.17 10.58 4.00
N TRP A 113 6.29 11.23 4.30
CA TRP A 113 6.58 11.83 5.62
C TRP A 113 6.87 13.33 5.52
N GLU A 114 6.33 13.97 4.49
CA GLU A 114 6.36 15.42 4.32
C GLU A 114 5.28 16.07 5.20
N LYS A 115 5.68 16.93 6.13
CA LYS A 115 4.79 17.51 7.14
C LYS A 115 3.67 18.33 6.52
N ASP A 116 3.97 19.06 5.46
CA ASP A 116 3.01 19.93 4.77
C ASP A 116 1.94 19.15 4.00
N LEU A 117 2.17 17.86 3.74
CA LEU A 117 1.22 16.97 3.06
C LEU A 117 0.38 16.14 4.04
N LEU A 118 0.66 16.21 5.34
CA LEU A 118 -0.18 15.57 6.35
C LEU A 118 -1.48 16.35 6.52
N PHE A 119 -2.60 15.76 6.12
CA PHE A 119 -3.90 16.41 6.30
C PHE A 119 -4.24 16.61 7.79
N PRO A 120 -4.96 17.68 8.17
CA PRO A 120 -5.36 17.91 9.57
C PRO A 120 -6.42 16.91 10.04
N GLY A 121 -6.42 16.60 11.34
CA GLY A 121 -7.42 15.71 11.94
C GLY A 121 -7.14 14.22 11.77
N ASN A 122 -8.18 13.41 11.95
CA ASN A 122 -8.11 11.95 11.94
C ASN A 122 -8.39 11.36 10.55
N ASN A 123 -8.02 10.11 10.34
CA ASN A 123 -8.34 9.36 9.13
C ASN A 123 -9.86 9.35 8.90
N GLN A 124 -10.28 9.52 7.64
CA GLN A 124 -11.65 9.25 7.25
C GLN A 124 -11.95 7.74 7.35
N PRO A 125 -13.20 7.34 7.61
CA PRO A 125 -13.58 5.93 7.58
C PRO A 125 -13.20 5.30 6.23
N ALA A 126 -12.64 4.09 6.26
CA ALA A 126 -12.36 3.33 5.06
C ALA A 126 -13.68 2.90 4.37
N MET A 127 -13.66 2.79 3.05
CA MET A 127 -14.82 2.31 2.29
C MET A 127 -15.18 0.89 2.74
N VAL A 128 -16.48 0.61 2.84
CA VAL A 128 -16.99 -0.75 3.06
C VAL A 128 -17.36 -1.32 1.69
N PHE A 129 -16.66 -2.36 1.27
CA PHE A 129 -16.95 -3.04 0.01
C PHE A 129 -18.11 -4.01 0.23
N CYS A 130 -19.26 -3.75 -0.40
CA CYS A 130 -20.38 -4.66 -0.38
C CYS A 130 -20.06 -5.88 -1.26
N ASP A 131 -20.13 -7.07 -0.68
CA ASP A 131 -20.01 -8.32 -1.44
C ASP A 131 -21.29 -8.53 -2.27
N HIS A 132 -21.21 -8.20 -3.55
CA HIS A 132 -22.21 -8.60 -4.55
C HIS A 132 -21.76 -9.88 -5.24
N SER A 133 -21.45 -10.92 -4.46
CA SER A 133 -21.20 -12.26 -4.97
C SER A 133 -22.33 -12.66 -5.92
N SER A 134 -22.00 -12.80 -7.21
CA SER A 134 -22.92 -13.37 -8.18
C SER A 134 -23.17 -14.81 -7.77
N VAL A 135 -24.45 -15.19 -7.67
CA VAL A 135 -24.83 -16.60 -7.50
C VAL A 135 -24.29 -17.33 -8.72
N VAL A 136 -23.39 -18.29 -8.52
CA VAL A 136 -22.91 -19.17 -9.60
C VAL A 136 -23.64 -20.51 -9.48
N PRO A 137 -24.74 -20.73 -10.20
CA PRO A 137 -25.17 -22.06 -10.55
C PRO A 137 -25.01 -22.20 -12.06
N SER A 138 -23.99 -22.92 -12.50
CA SER A 138 -23.98 -23.42 -13.87
C SER A 138 -23.53 -24.87 -13.87
N ASP A 139 -24.47 -25.75 -14.20
CA ASP A 139 -24.26 -27.14 -14.63
C ASP A 139 -23.60 -27.20 -16.04
N ASP A 140 -22.96 -26.09 -16.46
CA ASP A 140 -22.36 -25.90 -17.77
C ASP A 140 -21.06 -26.72 -17.85
N SER A 141 -20.76 -27.26 -19.04
CA SER A 141 -19.46 -27.88 -19.27
C SER A 141 -18.33 -26.86 -19.11
N LEU A 142 -17.10 -27.33 -18.82
CA LEU A 142 -15.94 -26.44 -18.71
C LEU A 142 -15.75 -25.60 -19.98
N GLU A 143 -15.97 -26.20 -21.16
CA GLU A 143 -15.84 -25.52 -22.45
C GLU A 143 -16.85 -24.37 -22.59
N ASP A 144 -18.13 -24.63 -22.28
CA ASP A 144 -19.18 -23.61 -22.32
C ASP A 144 -18.93 -22.49 -21.31
N GLY A 145 -18.44 -22.86 -20.11
CA GLY A 145 -18.03 -21.92 -19.07
C GLY A 145 -16.91 -20.99 -19.54
N MET A 146 -15.89 -21.52 -20.23
CA MET A 146 -14.78 -20.72 -20.77
C MET A 146 -15.25 -19.76 -21.87
N VAL A 147 -16.09 -20.21 -22.80
CA VAL A 147 -16.65 -19.35 -23.86
C VAL A 147 -17.47 -18.22 -23.25
N LYS A 148 -18.35 -18.55 -22.29
CA LYS A 148 -19.19 -17.57 -21.59
C LYS A 148 -18.36 -16.58 -20.79
N PHE A 149 -17.31 -17.03 -20.12
CA PHE A 149 -16.37 -16.16 -19.40
C PHE A 149 -15.74 -15.13 -20.34
N ILE A 150 -15.18 -15.56 -21.48
CA ILE A 150 -14.55 -14.64 -22.45
C ILE A 150 -15.58 -13.65 -23.01
N CYS A 151 -16.77 -14.13 -23.40
CA CYS A 151 -17.84 -13.24 -23.87
C CYS A 151 -18.25 -12.21 -22.82
N ASN A 152 -18.36 -12.61 -21.56
CA ASN A 152 -18.70 -11.70 -20.46
C ASN A 152 -17.56 -10.72 -20.17
N TYR A 153 -16.30 -11.18 -20.21
CA TYR A 153 -15.13 -10.31 -20.07
C TYR A 153 -15.16 -9.19 -21.12
N ILE A 154 -15.29 -9.54 -22.41
CA ILE A 154 -15.31 -8.55 -23.50
C ILE A 154 -16.46 -7.55 -23.35
N LYS A 155 -17.64 -7.99 -22.90
CA LYS A 155 -18.80 -7.12 -22.71
C LYS A 155 -18.65 -6.16 -21.54
N ASN A 156 -17.93 -6.56 -20.50
CA ASN A 156 -17.87 -5.85 -19.23
C ASN A 156 -16.50 -5.21 -18.95
N ASP A 157 -15.54 -5.30 -19.87
CA ASP A 157 -14.24 -4.63 -19.76
C ASP A 157 -14.41 -3.11 -19.94
N ASN A 158 -14.85 -2.44 -18.87
CA ASN A 158 -15.18 -1.02 -18.84
C ASN A 158 -14.41 -0.23 -17.76
N VAL A 159 -13.44 -0.86 -17.09
CA VAL A 159 -12.69 -0.25 -15.98
C VAL A 159 -12.04 1.06 -16.40
N GLY A 160 -11.34 1.08 -17.55
CA GLY A 160 -10.70 2.30 -18.04
C GLY A 160 -11.68 3.44 -18.37
N ILE A 161 -12.87 3.10 -18.88
CA ILE A 161 -13.92 4.08 -19.20
C ILE A 161 -14.48 4.70 -17.90
N LEU A 162 -14.77 3.85 -16.91
CA LEU A 162 -15.27 4.31 -15.60
C LEU A 162 -14.22 5.14 -14.86
N SER A 163 -12.95 4.72 -14.88
CA SER A 163 -11.85 5.48 -14.28
C SER A 163 -11.71 6.87 -14.89
N ASN A 164 -11.81 7.00 -16.22
CA ASN A 164 -11.76 8.30 -16.89
C ASN A 164 -12.99 9.17 -16.58
N ALA A 165 -14.18 8.57 -16.45
CA ALA A 165 -15.40 9.30 -16.13
C ALA A 165 -15.46 9.80 -14.68
N HIS A 166 -14.66 9.23 -13.78
CA HIS A 166 -14.57 9.64 -12.39
C HIS A 166 -13.65 10.86 -12.18
N LEU A 167 -12.69 11.10 -13.08
CA LEU A 167 -11.76 12.25 -13.04
C LEU A 167 -12.47 13.57 -13.40
#